data_AF-A0A2V7K728-F1
#
_entry.id   AF-A0A2V7K728-F1
#
_cell.length_a   1.000
_cell.length_b   1.000
_cell.length_c   1.000
_cell.angle_alpha   90.00
_cell.angle_beta   90.00
_cell.angle_gamma   90.00
#
_symmetry.space_group_name_H-M   'P 1'
#
loop_
_entity.id
_entity.type
_entity.pdbx_description
1 polymer ?
#
loop_
_entity_poly.entity_id
_entity_poly.type
_entity_poly.pdbx_seq_one_letter_code
_entity_poly.pdbx_strand_id
1 'polypeptide(L)'
;MKPIAALACLAALVHASGAAAQEGGAGDWPAYGRDPGGSRYAPLARITRANVRDLRLAWVYRTGDLLQDRARFEATPLAVEGALYLATPLGTVIALDAARGTERWRYDPRVNLRGDYGDFANRGVATWVDQTRAPGAPCRRRIFVATVDARLIALDGARGNVCPDFGSQGTVDLTRDLLNAPEYAGEYEVTSPPAVVGDVVIVGSSVADNHRTNAPNGVVRAYDARTGTQRWSWDPIARAPGAPGAANAWSVLSVDPARDLVFVPVGSASPDYYGGARPGDNRWANSVVALRASTGQFIWGFQVVHHDLWDYDVPAQPVLFTLRRGSARIPAIAVATKMGHLFILDRLTGKPLFPVEERPVPPSDVPGEEAWPTQPFPADPFRLVPEGLTAADAFGVTPEAQEQCRALIASLRSGPIFTPPSLKGTVVFPGNL
;
A
#
# COMPACT_ATOMS: atom_id res chain seq x y z
N MET A 1 22.19 65.14 -21.47
CA MET A 1 22.91 63.88 -21.70
C MET A 1 23.00 63.12 -20.38
N LYS A 2 22.15 62.10 -20.20
CA LYS A 2 22.19 61.09 -19.14
C LYS A 2 21.63 59.79 -19.77
N PRO A 3 22.31 58.63 -19.68
CA PRO A 3 21.83 57.37 -20.25
C PRO A 3 21.08 56.52 -19.21
N ILE A 4 20.69 55.29 -19.60
CA ILE A 4 20.21 54.13 -18.81
C ILE A 4 18.66 53.98 -18.82
N ALA A 5 18.01 52.84 -19.12
CA ALA A 5 18.40 51.44 -19.37
C ALA A 5 17.37 50.77 -20.30
N ALA A 6 17.85 49.84 -21.15
CA ALA A 6 17.00 48.88 -21.86
C ALA A 6 16.85 47.61 -21.02
N LEU A 7 15.61 47.21 -20.73
CA LEU A 7 15.27 45.99 -20.00
C LEU A 7 15.24 44.82 -21.00
N ALA A 8 16.18 43.88 -20.89
CA ALA A 8 16.16 42.65 -21.66
C ALA A 8 15.24 41.62 -20.98
N CYS A 9 14.16 41.23 -21.66
CA CYS A 9 13.34 40.08 -21.26
C CYS A 9 14.07 38.78 -21.59
N LEU A 10 14.55 38.07 -20.57
CA LEU A 10 14.94 36.66 -20.69
C LEU A 10 13.64 35.81 -20.70
N ALA A 11 13.32 35.23 -21.84
CA ALA A 11 12.32 34.17 -21.92
C ALA A 11 12.92 32.88 -21.34
N ALA A 12 12.47 32.47 -20.16
CA ALA A 12 12.79 31.18 -19.58
C ALA A 12 12.07 30.08 -20.36
N LEU A 13 12.83 29.29 -21.13
CA LEU A 13 12.38 28.04 -21.76
C LEU A 13 12.12 27.01 -20.66
N VAL A 14 10.87 26.90 -20.21
CA VAL A 14 10.40 25.78 -19.39
C VAL A 14 10.50 24.51 -20.25
N HIS A 15 11.55 23.72 -20.04
CA HIS A 15 11.61 22.35 -20.53
C HIS A 15 10.60 21.54 -19.73
N ALA A 16 9.41 21.39 -20.29
CA ALA A 16 8.47 20.36 -19.87
C ALA A 16 9.08 19.00 -20.24
N SER A 17 9.87 18.43 -19.33
CA SER A 17 10.17 17.00 -19.36
C SER A 17 8.85 16.26 -19.20
N GLY A 18 8.28 15.85 -20.33
CA GLY A 18 7.06 15.06 -20.35
C GLY A 18 7.32 13.74 -19.64
N ALA A 19 6.86 13.63 -18.39
CA ALA A 19 6.61 12.35 -17.76
C ALA A 19 5.46 11.69 -18.53
N ALA A 20 5.77 11.08 -19.67
CA ALA A 20 4.85 10.17 -20.32
C ALA A 20 4.64 9.02 -19.33
N ALA A 21 3.45 8.97 -18.74
CA ALA A 21 3.01 7.78 -18.01
C ALA A 21 3.20 6.58 -18.95
N GLN A 22 3.69 5.45 -18.43
CA GLN A 22 3.71 4.18 -19.14
C GLN A 22 2.27 3.67 -19.29
N GLU A 23 1.44 4.42 -20.02
CA GLU A 23 0.11 3.99 -20.41
C GLU A 23 0.28 2.99 -21.55
N GLY A 24 0.06 1.72 -21.23
CA GLY A 24 -0.09 0.67 -22.23
C GLY A 24 -1.33 0.91 -23.10
N GLY A 25 -1.53 0.05 -24.10
CA GLY A 25 -2.72 0.13 -24.95
C GLY A 25 -4.02 0.05 -24.12
N ALA A 26 -5.16 0.43 -24.70
CA ALA A 26 -6.45 0.46 -23.97
C ALA A 26 -6.82 -0.87 -23.26
N GLY A 27 -6.27 -2.00 -23.70
CA GLY A 27 -6.43 -3.32 -23.09
C GLY A 27 -5.29 -3.81 -22.18
N ASP A 28 -4.22 -3.05 -22.02
CA ASP A 28 -3.12 -3.40 -21.12
C ASP A 28 -3.49 -3.12 -19.65
N TRP A 29 -2.79 -3.82 -18.75
CA TRP A 29 -2.85 -3.69 -17.29
C TRP A 29 -1.42 -3.56 -16.71
N PRO A 30 -0.74 -2.41 -16.93
CA PRO A 30 0.68 -2.25 -16.59
C PRO A 30 0.98 -2.02 -15.11
N ALA A 31 -0.02 -1.69 -14.28
CA ALA A 31 0.14 -1.49 -12.84
C ALA A 31 -0.85 -2.35 -12.04
N TYR A 32 -0.62 -2.52 -10.73
CA TYR A 32 -1.48 -3.31 -9.85
C TYR A 32 -2.97 -2.95 -9.98
N GLY A 33 -3.29 -1.65 -9.92
CA GLY A 33 -4.65 -1.14 -10.11
C GLY A 33 -4.97 -0.75 -11.56
N ARG A 34 -4.35 -1.40 -12.55
CA ARG A 34 -4.30 -1.08 -13.98
C ARG A 34 -3.49 0.16 -14.31
N ASP A 35 -3.85 1.29 -13.73
CA ASP A 35 -3.16 2.56 -13.87
C ASP A 35 -2.45 2.95 -12.56
N PRO A 36 -1.50 3.90 -12.61
CA PRO A 36 -0.71 4.26 -11.44
C PRO A 36 -1.53 4.87 -10.29
N GLY A 37 -2.73 5.40 -10.58
CA GLY A 37 -3.66 5.95 -9.59
C GLY A 37 -4.64 4.94 -9.00
N GLY A 38 -4.58 3.67 -9.41
CA GLY A 38 -5.33 2.59 -8.77
C GLY A 38 -6.81 2.49 -9.15
N SER A 39 -7.25 2.97 -10.32
CA SER A 39 -8.68 3.02 -10.65
C SER A 39 -9.34 1.65 -10.76
N ARG A 40 -8.56 0.60 -11.06
CA ARG A 40 -9.04 -0.77 -11.36
C ARG A 40 -10.13 -0.81 -12.44
N TYR A 41 -10.18 0.21 -13.29
CA TYR A 41 -11.19 0.37 -14.32
C TYR A 41 -10.62 0.06 -15.71
N ALA A 42 -11.16 -0.92 -16.43
CA ALA A 42 -10.81 -1.18 -17.82
C ALA A 42 -11.84 -0.54 -18.78
N PRO A 43 -11.43 0.26 -19.78
CA PRO A 43 -12.32 0.89 -20.76
C PRO A 43 -12.77 -0.08 -21.87
N LEU A 44 -12.52 -1.37 -21.71
CA LEU A 44 -12.89 -2.40 -22.68
C LEU A 44 -14.39 -2.70 -22.60
N ALA A 45 -15.06 -2.70 -23.75
CA ALA A 45 -16.52 -2.90 -23.82
C ALA A 45 -16.93 -4.18 -24.57
N ARG A 46 -15.99 -5.12 -24.79
CA ARG A 46 -16.30 -6.40 -25.48
C ARG A 46 -17.18 -7.31 -24.63
N ILE A 47 -16.91 -7.37 -23.32
CA ILE A 47 -17.74 -8.06 -22.34
C ILE A 47 -18.64 -7.01 -21.69
N THR A 48 -19.95 -7.26 -21.72
CA THR A 48 -21.00 -6.35 -21.27
C THR A 48 -22.04 -7.11 -20.46
N ARG A 49 -22.95 -6.38 -19.80
CA ARG A 49 -24.10 -6.98 -19.10
C ARG A 49 -24.96 -7.88 -20.01
N ALA A 50 -24.97 -7.64 -21.32
CA ALA A 50 -25.79 -8.39 -22.27
C ALA A 50 -25.18 -9.75 -22.69
N ASN A 51 -23.86 -9.91 -22.62
CA ASN A 51 -23.16 -11.11 -23.11
C ASN A 51 -22.24 -11.78 -22.07
N VAL A 52 -22.14 -11.26 -20.83
CA VAL A 52 -21.30 -11.85 -19.77
C VAL A 52 -21.65 -13.32 -19.47
N ARG A 53 -22.92 -13.70 -19.67
CA ARG A 53 -23.39 -15.08 -19.53
C ARG A 53 -22.77 -16.06 -20.52
N ASP A 54 -22.20 -15.56 -21.62
CA ASP A 54 -21.58 -16.38 -22.67
C ASP A 54 -20.09 -16.60 -22.43
N LEU A 55 -19.53 -16.12 -21.30
CA LEU A 55 -18.14 -16.32 -20.94
C LEU A 55 -17.81 -17.81 -20.82
N ARG A 56 -16.66 -18.17 -21.39
CA ARG A 56 -16.08 -19.51 -21.29
C ARG A 56 -14.65 -19.40 -20.79
N LEU A 57 -14.24 -20.40 -20.02
CA LEU A 57 -12.85 -20.56 -19.61
C LEU A 57 -11.95 -20.64 -20.84
N ALA A 58 -10.99 -19.72 -20.96
CA ALA A 58 -10.03 -19.71 -22.06
C ALA A 58 -8.89 -20.69 -21.82
N TRP A 59 -8.30 -20.65 -20.63
CA TRP A 59 -7.23 -21.55 -20.18
C TRP A 59 -7.09 -21.49 -18.65
N VAL A 60 -6.39 -22.47 -18.08
CA VAL A 60 -6.01 -22.52 -16.66
C VAL A 60 -4.52 -22.74 -16.59
N TYR A 61 -3.86 -21.94 -15.76
CA TYR A 61 -2.45 -22.13 -15.44
C TYR A 61 -2.33 -22.52 -13.96
N ARG A 62 -1.53 -23.56 -13.68
CA ARG A 62 -1.26 -24.03 -12.30
C ARG A 62 0.16 -23.60 -11.93
N THR A 63 0.27 -22.71 -10.95
CA THR A 63 1.57 -22.13 -10.57
C THR A 63 2.54 -23.14 -9.99
N GLY A 64 2.01 -24.21 -9.37
CA GLY A 64 2.78 -25.21 -8.63
C GLY A 64 3.29 -24.69 -7.28
N ASP A 65 2.97 -23.45 -6.94
CA ASP A 65 3.44 -22.76 -5.74
C ASP A 65 2.47 -23.01 -4.59
N LEU A 66 2.76 -24.04 -3.80
CA LEU A 66 1.90 -24.53 -2.73
C LEU A 66 2.70 -24.63 -1.43
N LEU A 67 2.25 -23.91 -0.40
CA LEU A 67 2.67 -24.12 0.98
C LEU A 67 1.41 -24.24 1.83
N GLN A 68 1.15 -25.47 2.30
CA GLN A 68 -0.09 -25.78 3.02
C GLN A 68 -0.22 -24.86 4.25
N ASP A 69 -1.44 -24.36 4.47
CA ASP A 69 -1.86 -23.50 5.57
C ASP A 69 -1.20 -22.11 5.68
N ARG A 70 -0.06 -21.87 5.02
CA ARG A 70 0.69 -20.61 5.12
C ARG A 70 0.75 -19.76 3.85
N ALA A 71 0.41 -20.29 2.68
CA ALA A 71 0.38 -19.51 1.43
C ALA A 71 -0.96 -18.77 1.24
N ARG A 72 -0.89 -17.50 0.80
CA ARG A 72 -2.04 -16.66 0.42
C ARG A 72 -1.84 -16.08 -0.97
N PHE A 73 -2.70 -16.46 -1.92
CA PHE A 73 -2.62 -16.02 -3.31
C PHE A 73 -3.35 -14.68 -3.49
N GLU A 74 -2.60 -13.58 -3.40
CA GLU A 74 -3.14 -12.20 -3.46
C GLU A 74 -2.83 -11.48 -4.78
N ALA A 75 -2.06 -12.10 -5.66
CA ALA A 75 -1.46 -11.40 -6.79
C ALA A 75 -2.49 -10.89 -7.80
N THR A 76 -2.30 -9.64 -8.24
CA THR A 76 -2.93 -9.12 -9.46
C THR A 76 -1.91 -9.17 -10.60
N PRO A 77 -2.11 -10.01 -11.65
CA PRO A 77 -1.18 -10.08 -12.77
C PRO A 77 -1.10 -8.77 -13.55
N LEU A 78 0.09 -8.41 -14.03
CA LEU A 78 0.27 -7.35 -15.02
C LEU A 78 0.09 -7.92 -16.42
N ALA A 79 -0.64 -7.20 -17.29
CA ALA A 79 -0.79 -7.54 -18.71
C ALA A 79 -0.12 -6.47 -19.57
N VAL A 80 1.03 -6.78 -20.17
CA VAL A 80 1.80 -5.81 -20.98
C VAL A 80 2.43 -6.52 -22.16
N GLU A 81 2.27 -5.96 -23.37
CA GLU A 81 2.88 -6.48 -24.61
C GLU A 81 2.60 -7.97 -24.85
N GLY A 82 1.36 -8.39 -24.58
CA GLY A 82 0.90 -9.78 -24.76
C GLY A 82 1.49 -10.78 -23.77
N ALA A 83 2.18 -10.33 -22.73
CA ALA A 83 2.62 -11.15 -21.60
C ALA A 83 1.74 -10.90 -20.37
N LEU A 84 1.54 -11.94 -19.57
CA LEU A 84 1.08 -11.81 -18.18
C LEU A 84 2.27 -12.02 -17.25
N TYR A 85 2.50 -11.10 -16.32
CA TYR A 85 3.50 -11.24 -15.26
C TYR A 85 2.80 -11.32 -13.92
N LEU A 86 3.11 -12.34 -13.11
CA LEU A 86 2.60 -12.47 -11.75
C LEU A 86 3.71 -12.93 -10.81
N ALA A 87 3.61 -12.52 -9.54
CA ALA A 87 4.31 -13.16 -8.45
C ALA A 87 3.34 -14.11 -7.74
N THR A 88 3.88 -15.20 -7.22
CA THR A 88 3.15 -16.20 -6.44
C THR A 88 3.37 -15.95 -4.94
N PRO A 89 2.62 -16.61 -4.03
CA PRO A 89 2.77 -16.43 -2.59
C PRO A 89 4.22 -16.54 -2.09
N LEU A 90 5.02 -17.44 -2.66
CA LEU A 90 6.41 -17.65 -2.27
C LEU A 90 7.40 -16.70 -2.99
N GLY A 91 6.90 -15.70 -3.71
CA GLY A 91 7.69 -14.72 -4.46
C GLY A 91 8.19 -15.22 -5.82
N THR A 92 7.87 -16.45 -6.25
CA THR A 92 8.21 -16.93 -7.59
C THR A 92 7.51 -16.07 -8.64
N VAL A 93 8.29 -15.50 -9.56
CA VAL A 93 7.78 -14.68 -10.67
C VAL A 93 7.60 -15.54 -11.90
N ILE A 94 6.43 -15.45 -12.53
CA ILE A 94 6.06 -16.23 -13.70
C ILE A 94 5.61 -15.28 -14.80
N ALA A 95 6.15 -15.47 -16.00
CA ALA A 95 5.63 -14.84 -17.20
C ALA A 95 4.89 -15.87 -18.07
N LEU A 96 3.68 -15.51 -18.49
CA LEU A 96 2.85 -16.32 -19.39
C LEU A 96 2.62 -15.59 -20.71
N ASP A 97 2.37 -16.34 -21.77
CA ASP A 97 1.69 -15.82 -22.95
C ASP A 97 0.24 -15.50 -22.61
N ALA A 98 -0.16 -14.23 -22.70
CA ALA A 98 -1.47 -13.79 -22.23
C ALA A 98 -2.64 -14.45 -22.99
N ALA A 99 -2.43 -14.78 -24.27
CA ALA A 99 -3.47 -15.38 -25.11
C ALA A 99 -3.61 -16.89 -24.86
N ARG A 100 -2.50 -17.60 -24.65
CA ARG A 100 -2.47 -19.07 -24.55
C ARG A 100 -2.38 -19.62 -23.13
N GLY A 101 -1.97 -18.82 -22.15
CA GLY A 101 -1.70 -19.28 -20.78
C GLY A 101 -0.46 -20.17 -20.65
N THR A 102 0.40 -20.22 -21.67
CA THR A 102 1.63 -21.02 -21.66
C THR A 102 2.76 -20.27 -20.98
N GLU A 103 3.53 -20.95 -20.13
CA GLU A 103 4.71 -20.37 -19.46
C GLU A 103 5.77 -19.95 -20.49
N ARG A 104 6.25 -18.71 -20.36
CA ARG A 104 7.40 -18.18 -21.11
C ARG A 104 8.69 -18.38 -20.33
N TRP A 105 8.66 -18.02 -19.05
CA TRP A 105 9.76 -18.19 -18.11
C TRP A 105 9.26 -18.15 -16.67
N ARG A 106 10.10 -18.63 -15.77
CA ARG A 106 9.91 -18.62 -14.32
C ARG A 106 11.20 -18.22 -13.61
N TYR A 107 11.07 -17.44 -12.56
CA TYR A 107 12.16 -17.10 -11.64
C TYR A 107 11.74 -17.41 -10.20
N ASP A 108 12.46 -18.33 -9.57
CA ASP A 108 12.31 -18.66 -8.15
C ASP A 108 13.37 -17.89 -7.34
N PRO A 109 12.98 -16.93 -6.47
CA PRO A 109 13.91 -16.18 -5.64
C PRO A 109 14.54 -17.02 -4.52
N ARG A 110 14.08 -18.26 -4.29
CA ARG A 110 14.52 -19.20 -3.26
C ARG A 110 14.39 -18.63 -1.85
N VAL A 111 13.21 -18.12 -1.52
CA VAL A 111 12.94 -17.63 -0.15
C VAL A 111 13.01 -18.77 0.86
N ASN A 112 13.49 -18.49 2.07
CA ASN A 112 13.57 -19.50 3.13
C ASN A 112 12.17 -19.87 3.65
N LEU A 113 11.60 -20.96 3.14
CA LEU A 113 10.24 -21.40 3.52
C LEU A 113 10.11 -21.85 4.98
N ARG A 114 11.23 -21.97 5.71
CA ARG A 114 11.26 -22.30 7.14
C ARG A 114 11.43 -21.08 8.04
N GLY A 115 11.44 -19.88 7.47
CA GLY A 115 11.49 -18.64 8.22
C GLY A 115 10.23 -18.42 9.06
N ASP A 116 10.37 -17.55 10.05
CA ASP A 116 9.34 -17.08 10.97
C ASP A 116 8.55 -15.89 10.39
N TYR A 117 8.40 -15.89 9.06
CA TYR A 117 7.59 -14.92 8.34
C TYR A 117 6.11 -15.00 8.76
N GLY A 118 5.32 -14.00 8.39
CA GLY A 118 3.87 -14.07 8.42
C GLY A 118 3.29 -15.14 7.47
N ASP A 119 2.05 -14.93 7.04
CA ASP A 119 1.54 -15.65 5.88
C ASP A 119 2.41 -15.33 4.65
N PHE A 120 2.80 -16.35 3.89
CA PHE A 120 3.49 -16.14 2.63
C PHE A 120 2.48 -15.54 1.65
N ALA A 121 2.55 -14.23 1.48
CA ALA A 121 1.72 -13.45 0.60
C ALA A 121 2.57 -12.59 -0.32
N ASN A 122 2.15 -12.45 -1.57
CA ASN A 122 2.74 -11.51 -2.51
C ASN A 122 1.66 -10.95 -3.43
N ARG A 123 1.50 -9.61 -3.45
CA ARG A 123 0.44 -8.92 -4.21
C ARG A 123 0.79 -8.68 -5.68
N GLY A 124 2.03 -8.97 -6.09
CA GLY A 124 2.41 -8.97 -7.50
C GLY A 124 3.76 -8.32 -7.78
N VAL A 125 3.91 -7.89 -9.02
CA VAL A 125 5.13 -7.29 -9.55
C VAL A 125 4.86 -5.88 -10.06
N ALA A 126 5.93 -5.11 -10.27
CA ALA A 126 5.91 -3.84 -10.97
C ALA A 126 6.69 -3.93 -12.28
N THR A 127 6.44 -3.01 -13.20
CA THR A 127 7.16 -2.97 -14.48
C THR A 127 7.70 -1.58 -14.81
N TRP A 128 8.82 -1.56 -15.53
CA TRP A 128 9.45 -0.33 -16.03
C TRP A 128 10.18 -0.59 -17.34
N VAL A 129 10.28 0.43 -18.19
CA VAL A 129 11.02 0.40 -19.45
C VAL A 129 12.17 1.39 -19.41
N ASP A 130 13.39 0.88 -19.56
CA ASP A 130 14.58 1.68 -19.80
C ASP A 130 14.55 2.23 -21.24
N GLN A 131 14.14 3.48 -21.39
CA GLN A 131 14.08 4.14 -22.69
C GLN A 131 15.47 4.38 -23.31
N THR A 132 16.55 4.27 -22.52
CA THR A 132 17.91 4.43 -23.02
C THR A 132 18.45 3.15 -23.68
N ARG A 133 17.80 2.01 -23.45
CA ARG A 133 18.18 0.71 -24.03
C ARG A 133 17.43 0.45 -25.34
N ALA A 134 18.16 -0.03 -26.34
CA ALA A 134 17.60 -0.41 -27.63
C ALA A 134 16.52 -1.50 -27.50
N PRO A 135 15.47 -1.51 -28.35
CA PRO A 135 14.49 -2.59 -28.38
C PRO A 135 15.16 -3.98 -28.44
N GLY A 136 14.69 -4.92 -27.61
CA GLY A 136 15.25 -6.28 -27.52
C GLY A 136 16.53 -6.42 -26.67
N ALA A 137 17.16 -5.30 -26.28
CA ALA A 137 18.31 -5.33 -25.38
C ALA A 137 17.92 -5.94 -24.01
N PRO A 138 18.82 -6.71 -23.37
CA PRO A 138 18.60 -7.22 -22.03
C PRO A 138 18.24 -6.11 -21.05
N CYS A 139 17.32 -6.40 -20.13
CA CYS A 139 16.89 -5.50 -19.06
C CYS A 139 16.32 -4.16 -19.52
N ARG A 140 15.89 -4.06 -20.79
CA ARG A 140 15.09 -2.93 -21.26
C ARG A 140 13.75 -2.87 -20.55
N ARG A 141 12.96 -3.94 -20.63
CA ARG A 141 11.77 -4.12 -19.79
C ARG A 141 12.25 -4.80 -18.51
N ARG A 142 12.02 -4.15 -17.38
CA ARG A 142 12.28 -4.72 -16.06
C ARG A 142 10.98 -5.08 -15.39
N ILE A 143 10.99 -6.21 -14.71
CA ILE A 143 9.96 -6.66 -13.80
C ILE A 143 10.58 -6.63 -12.41
N PHE A 144 9.99 -5.85 -11.51
CA PHE A 144 10.44 -5.76 -10.12
C PHE A 144 9.53 -6.60 -9.23
N VAL A 145 10.14 -7.36 -8.34
CA VAL A 145 9.45 -8.10 -7.29
C VAL A 145 10.10 -7.75 -5.96
N ALA A 146 9.28 -7.51 -4.94
CA ALA A 146 9.71 -7.48 -3.56
C ALA A 146 9.29 -8.80 -2.91
N THR A 147 10.20 -9.45 -2.19
CA THR A 147 9.97 -10.75 -1.57
C THR A 147 9.79 -10.63 -0.05
N VAL A 148 9.14 -11.63 0.55
CA VAL A 148 8.87 -11.67 1.99
C VAL A 148 10.15 -11.59 2.83
N ASP A 149 11.28 -12.06 2.32
CA ASP A 149 12.61 -11.92 2.95
C ASP A 149 13.32 -10.57 2.64
N ALA A 150 12.53 -9.53 2.36
CA ALA A 150 12.97 -8.15 2.21
C ALA A 150 14.04 -7.92 1.12
N ARG A 151 13.91 -8.60 -0.02
CA ARG A 151 14.72 -8.33 -1.22
C ARG A 151 13.89 -7.62 -2.28
N LEU A 152 14.45 -6.58 -2.90
CA LEU A 152 13.94 -6.01 -4.15
C LEU A 152 14.79 -6.54 -5.31
N ILE A 153 14.15 -7.27 -6.23
CA ILE A 153 14.81 -7.97 -7.33
C ILE A 153 14.33 -7.39 -8.66
N ALA A 154 15.26 -7.16 -9.60
CA ALA A 154 14.95 -6.74 -10.97
C ALA A 154 15.22 -7.86 -11.97
N LEU A 155 14.21 -8.21 -12.77
CA LEU A 155 14.25 -9.26 -13.78
C LEU A 155 14.06 -8.69 -15.19
N ASP A 156 14.73 -9.26 -16.18
CA ASP A 156 14.48 -9.02 -17.60
C ASP A 156 13.08 -9.54 -17.97
N GLY A 157 12.21 -8.68 -18.49
CA GLY A 157 10.83 -9.05 -18.80
C GLY A 157 10.68 -10.09 -19.92
N ALA A 158 11.65 -10.20 -20.83
CA ALA A 158 11.57 -11.19 -21.91
C ALA A 158 12.12 -12.56 -21.50
N ARG A 159 13.12 -12.59 -20.60
CA ARG A 159 13.91 -13.79 -20.30
C ARG A 159 13.78 -14.31 -18.86
N GLY A 160 13.36 -13.47 -17.93
CA GLY A 160 13.25 -13.82 -16.51
C GLY A 160 14.58 -13.85 -15.74
N ASN A 161 15.70 -13.57 -16.40
CA ASN A 161 17.01 -13.50 -15.75
C ASN A 161 17.13 -12.21 -14.92
N VAL A 162 17.88 -12.25 -13.82
CA VAL A 162 18.20 -11.04 -13.05
C VAL A 162 18.93 -10.01 -13.91
N CYS A 163 18.67 -8.73 -13.65
CA CYS A 163 19.38 -7.62 -14.25
C CYS A 163 20.64 -7.30 -13.45
N PRO A 164 21.84 -7.71 -13.90
CA PRO A 164 23.05 -7.69 -13.07
C PRO A 164 23.51 -6.28 -12.68
N ASP A 165 23.05 -5.27 -13.41
CA ASP A 165 23.33 -3.85 -13.16
C ASP A 165 22.40 -3.20 -12.12
N PHE A 166 21.48 -3.96 -11.52
CA PHE A 166 20.58 -3.49 -10.47
C PHE A 166 21.06 -3.96 -9.09
N GLY A 167 21.31 -3.03 -8.17
CA GLY A 167 21.77 -3.33 -6.81
C GLY A 167 23.05 -4.18 -6.82
N SER A 168 23.10 -5.18 -5.94
CA SER A 168 24.13 -6.22 -5.96
C SER A 168 23.63 -7.42 -6.77
N GLN A 169 24.12 -7.55 -8.00
CA GLN A 169 23.83 -8.69 -8.89
C GLN A 169 22.32 -8.94 -9.12
N GLY A 170 21.56 -7.86 -9.31
CA GLY A 170 20.11 -7.89 -9.56
C GLY A 170 19.23 -7.72 -8.33
N THR A 171 19.82 -7.52 -7.14
CA THR A 171 19.09 -7.49 -5.86
C THR A 171 19.51 -6.32 -4.98
N VAL A 172 18.54 -5.69 -4.33
CA VAL A 172 18.74 -4.77 -3.21
C VAL A 172 18.24 -5.46 -1.93
N ASP A 173 19.08 -5.46 -0.88
CA ASP A 173 18.75 -5.92 0.47
C ASP A 173 18.08 -4.78 1.24
N LEU A 174 16.79 -4.92 1.53
CA LEU A 174 15.99 -3.88 2.18
C LEU A 174 16.13 -3.88 3.70
N THR A 175 16.83 -4.85 4.30
CA THR A 175 17.08 -4.89 5.75
C THR A 175 18.23 -3.97 6.19
N ARG A 176 19.00 -3.45 5.23
CA ARG A 176 20.09 -2.51 5.48
C ARG A 176 19.57 -1.15 5.94
N ASP A 177 20.36 -0.45 6.74
CA ASP A 177 20.12 0.94 7.18
C ASP A 177 18.74 1.18 7.85
N LEU A 178 18.18 0.14 8.46
CA LEU A 178 17.04 0.28 9.37
C LEU A 178 17.52 0.91 10.68
N LEU A 179 16.73 1.84 11.23
CA LEU A 179 17.08 2.47 12.51
C LEU A 179 17.01 1.47 13.67
N ASN A 180 15.94 0.69 13.71
CA ASN A 180 15.78 -0.45 14.60
C ASN A 180 16.03 -1.72 13.80
N ALA A 181 16.99 -2.53 14.25
CA ALA A 181 17.27 -3.81 13.62
C ALA A 181 16.12 -4.80 13.88
N PRO A 182 15.78 -5.65 12.90
CA PRO A 182 14.94 -6.81 13.13
C PRO A 182 15.57 -7.75 14.17
N GLU A 183 14.78 -8.22 15.13
CA GLU A 183 15.17 -9.24 16.12
C GLU A 183 15.14 -10.64 15.50
N TYR A 184 14.29 -10.84 14.50
CA TYR A 184 14.12 -12.09 13.75
C TYR A 184 13.74 -11.81 12.29
N ALA A 185 13.78 -12.83 11.42
CA ALA A 185 13.73 -12.61 9.97
C ALA A 185 12.36 -12.10 9.48
N GLY A 186 11.27 -12.63 10.02
CA GLY A 186 9.90 -12.21 9.73
C GLY A 186 9.47 -10.88 10.33
N GLU A 187 10.31 -10.22 11.12
CA GLU A 187 9.94 -8.93 11.71
C GLU A 187 9.92 -7.80 10.68
N TYR A 188 10.66 -7.95 9.58
CA TYR A 188 10.69 -7.00 8.47
C TYR A 188 10.62 -7.72 7.12
N GLU A 189 9.53 -7.50 6.40
CA GLU A 189 9.17 -8.19 5.17
C GLU A 189 8.74 -7.18 4.09
N VAL A 190 8.47 -7.69 2.88
CA VAL A 190 7.71 -6.94 1.86
C VAL A 190 6.73 -7.86 1.15
N THR A 191 5.45 -7.48 1.16
CA THR A 191 4.35 -8.29 0.61
C THR A 191 3.68 -7.65 -0.61
N SER A 192 3.94 -6.36 -0.88
CA SER A 192 3.34 -5.60 -1.99
C SER A 192 4.32 -5.29 -3.13
N PRO A 193 3.84 -5.16 -4.38
CA PRO A 193 4.67 -4.69 -5.48
C PRO A 193 5.17 -3.26 -5.22
N PRO A 194 6.37 -2.91 -5.70
CA PRO A 194 6.81 -1.52 -5.74
C PRO A 194 5.89 -0.63 -6.58
N ALA A 195 5.89 0.67 -6.30
CA ALA A 195 5.37 1.67 -7.23
C ALA A 195 6.48 2.21 -8.13
N VAL A 196 6.15 2.58 -9.37
CA VAL A 196 7.12 3.10 -10.34
C VAL A 196 6.67 4.48 -10.82
N VAL A 197 7.55 5.48 -10.73
CA VAL A 197 7.33 6.85 -11.24
C VAL A 197 8.61 7.33 -11.91
N GLY A 198 8.53 7.64 -13.21
CA GLY A 198 9.72 8.01 -13.99
C GLY A 198 10.78 6.91 -13.92
N ASP A 199 11.97 7.25 -13.43
CA ASP A 199 13.10 6.33 -13.24
C ASP A 199 13.27 5.88 -11.78
N VAL A 200 12.21 5.95 -10.98
CA VAL A 200 12.24 5.62 -9.56
C VAL A 200 11.30 4.46 -9.24
N VAL A 201 11.81 3.48 -8.49
CA VAL A 201 11.07 2.35 -7.91
C VAL A 201 10.94 2.60 -6.41
N ILE A 202 9.71 2.68 -5.90
CA ILE A 202 9.39 3.03 -4.52
C ILE A 202 8.82 1.80 -3.82
N VAL A 203 9.40 1.45 -2.68
CA VAL A 203 9.06 0.25 -1.90
C VAL A 203 8.68 0.66 -0.48
N GLY A 204 7.58 0.09 0.02
CA GLY A 204 7.19 0.17 1.43
C GLY A 204 7.81 -0.95 2.25
N SER A 205 7.08 -1.43 3.25
CA SER A 205 7.52 -2.48 4.17
C SER A 205 6.33 -3.15 4.85
N SER A 206 6.52 -4.37 5.33
CA SER A 206 5.61 -5.08 6.21
C SER A 206 6.36 -5.38 7.50
N VAL A 207 5.89 -4.90 8.63
CA VAL A 207 6.57 -5.04 9.93
C VAL A 207 5.62 -5.74 10.89
N ALA A 208 6.13 -6.67 11.70
CA ALA A 208 5.36 -7.23 12.80
C ALA A 208 5.21 -6.17 13.90
N ASP A 209 4.08 -5.47 13.89
CA ASP A 209 3.82 -4.21 14.59
C ASP A 209 3.01 -4.39 15.88
N ASN A 210 2.91 -5.62 16.39
CA ASN A 210 2.14 -5.96 17.59
C ASN A 210 3.02 -6.55 18.72
N HIS A 211 4.32 -6.72 18.52
CA HIS A 211 5.20 -7.42 19.46
C HIS A 211 5.96 -6.49 20.42
N ARG A 212 6.60 -5.44 19.90
CA ARG A 212 7.49 -4.58 20.71
C ARG A 212 7.53 -3.14 20.21
N THR A 213 7.66 -2.20 21.15
CA THR A 213 7.67 -0.75 20.83
C THR A 213 8.77 -0.37 19.85
N ASN A 214 9.98 -0.92 19.99
CA ASN A 214 11.13 -0.58 19.16
C ASN A 214 11.29 -1.47 17.92
N ALA A 215 10.19 -2.02 17.37
CA ALA A 215 10.17 -2.78 16.12
C ALA A 215 10.89 -2.02 14.97
N PRO A 216 11.28 -2.70 13.88
CA PRO A 216 11.82 -2.05 12.70
C PRO A 216 10.93 -0.89 12.23
N ASN A 217 11.55 0.19 11.76
CA ASN A 217 10.79 1.33 11.26
C ASN A 217 10.17 0.99 9.91
N GLY A 218 8.95 1.45 9.70
CA GLY A 218 8.15 1.32 8.47
C GLY A 218 8.63 2.18 7.31
N VAL A 219 9.95 2.27 7.13
CA VAL A 219 10.60 3.16 6.17
C VAL A 219 10.09 2.90 4.75
N VAL A 220 9.83 3.98 4.03
CA VAL A 220 9.55 3.96 2.58
C VAL A 220 10.81 4.40 1.86
N ARG A 221 11.24 3.64 0.85
CA ARG A 221 12.48 3.90 0.14
C ARG A 221 12.28 3.94 -1.35
N ALA A 222 13.09 4.76 -2.01
CA ALA A 222 13.15 4.84 -3.45
C ALA A 222 14.53 4.46 -3.98
N TYR A 223 14.53 3.74 -5.07
CA TYR A 223 15.71 3.29 -5.78
C TYR A 223 15.65 3.73 -7.24
N ASP A 224 16.81 4.02 -7.82
CA ASP A 224 16.93 4.20 -9.25
C ASP A 224 16.52 2.88 -9.95
N ALA A 225 15.56 2.95 -10.88
CA ALA A 225 14.99 1.78 -11.55
C ALA A 225 16.04 0.98 -12.37
N ARG A 226 17.13 1.64 -12.77
CA ARG A 226 18.20 1.06 -13.58
C ARG A 226 19.32 0.50 -12.72
N THR A 227 19.74 1.23 -11.69
CA THR A 227 20.94 0.84 -10.94
C THR A 227 20.63 0.22 -9.59
N GLY A 228 19.40 0.34 -9.07
CA GLY A 228 19.06 -0.06 -7.70
C GLY A 228 19.74 0.80 -6.64
N THR A 229 20.34 1.93 -7.01
CA THR A 229 20.94 2.87 -6.05
C THR A 229 19.84 3.60 -5.29
N GLN A 230 19.90 3.61 -3.95
CA GLN A 230 18.94 4.35 -3.14
C GLN A 230 19.00 5.85 -3.46
N ARG A 231 17.84 6.44 -3.73
CA ARG A 231 17.68 7.87 -4.05
C ARG A 231 17.26 8.65 -2.83
N TRP A 232 16.30 8.12 -2.07
CA TRP A 232 15.80 8.71 -0.85
C TRP A 232 15.17 7.63 0.04
N SER A 233 14.99 7.99 1.31
CA SER A 233 14.24 7.22 2.30
C SER A 233 13.41 8.18 3.14
N TRP A 234 12.19 7.79 3.49
CA TRP A 234 11.29 8.55 4.34
C TRP A 234 10.80 7.66 5.48
N ASP A 235 10.87 8.18 6.70
CA ASP A 235 10.43 7.49 7.90
C ASP A 235 9.11 8.12 8.39
N PRO A 236 8.01 7.35 8.50
CA PRO A 236 6.74 7.88 8.97
C PRO A 236 6.77 8.39 10.40
N ILE A 237 7.57 7.76 11.26
CA ILE A 237 7.69 8.16 12.66
C ILE A 237 8.98 8.95 12.84
N ALA A 238 8.87 10.11 13.48
CA ALA A 238 10.01 10.97 13.74
C ALA A 238 11.09 10.23 14.55
N ARG A 239 12.36 10.45 14.19
CA ARG A 239 13.54 9.74 14.73
C ARG A 239 13.96 10.22 16.12
N ALA A 240 13.01 10.45 17.01
CA ALA A 240 13.30 10.79 18.40
C ALA A 240 13.72 9.54 19.19
N PRO A 241 14.66 9.64 20.14
CA PRO A 241 14.94 8.54 21.07
C PRO A 241 13.66 8.07 21.77
N GLY A 242 13.39 6.76 21.74
CA GLY A 242 12.17 6.18 22.32
C GLY A 242 10.93 6.28 21.44
N ALA A 243 11.04 6.77 20.19
CA ALA A 243 9.94 6.70 19.23
C ALA A 243 9.57 5.23 18.93
N PRO A 244 8.27 4.92 18.77
CA PRO A 244 7.83 3.60 18.36
C PRO A 244 8.33 3.27 16.95
N GLY A 245 8.41 1.97 16.66
CA GLY A 245 8.66 1.40 15.34
C GLY A 245 7.38 1.24 14.52
N ALA A 246 7.48 0.43 13.45
CA ALA A 246 6.43 0.18 12.47
C ALA A 246 5.97 1.47 11.75
N ALA A 247 4.66 1.71 11.66
CA ALA A 247 4.04 2.62 10.69
C ALA A 247 4.42 2.26 9.25
N ASN A 248 4.48 0.98 8.94
CA ASN A 248 4.92 0.45 7.67
C ASN A 248 3.89 0.65 6.55
N ALA A 249 4.36 0.79 5.32
CA ALA A 249 3.50 0.87 4.14
C ALA A 249 3.38 -0.51 3.48
N TRP A 250 2.62 -1.41 4.09
CA TRP A 250 2.51 -2.79 3.63
C TRP A 250 1.54 -2.95 2.46
N SER A 251 0.56 -2.05 2.33
CA SER A 251 -0.38 -2.05 1.21
C SER A 251 0.24 -1.45 -0.06
N VAL A 252 -0.53 -1.43 -1.16
CA VAL A 252 -0.08 -0.93 -2.46
C VAL A 252 -0.14 0.59 -2.51
N LEU A 253 0.97 1.20 -2.95
CA LEU A 253 1.10 2.64 -3.10
C LEU A 253 0.37 3.11 -4.37
N SER A 254 -0.06 4.37 -4.37
CA SER A 254 -0.60 5.03 -5.57
C SER A 254 0.25 6.21 -5.98
N VAL A 255 0.26 6.55 -7.26
CA VAL A 255 1.12 7.61 -7.78
C VAL A 255 0.38 8.50 -8.78
N ASP A 256 0.73 9.79 -8.79
CA ASP A 256 0.34 10.76 -9.83
C ASP A 256 1.61 11.19 -10.57
N PRO A 257 2.01 10.45 -11.64
CA PRO A 257 3.25 10.73 -12.34
C PRO A 257 3.30 12.13 -12.95
N ALA A 258 2.15 12.67 -13.36
CA ALA A 258 2.05 14.01 -13.93
C ALA A 258 2.41 15.13 -12.93
N ARG A 259 2.41 14.83 -11.63
CA ARG A 259 2.71 15.78 -10.56
C ARG A 259 3.87 15.37 -9.67
N ASP A 260 4.57 14.29 -10.03
CA ASP A 260 5.67 13.74 -9.24
C ASP A 260 5.24 13.43 -7.80
N LEU A 261 4.05 12.83 -7.61
CA LEU A 261 3.53 12.47 -6.29
C LEU A 261 3.42 10.95 -6.12
N VAL A 262 3.77 10.47 -4.93
CA VAL A 262 3.43 9.15 -4.42
C VAL A 262 2.58 9.30 -3.16
N PHE A 263 1.52 8.50 -3.07
CA PHE A 263 0.60 8.42 -1.95
C PHE A 263 0.85 7.10 -1.21
N VAL A 264 1.27 7.23 0.03
CA VAL A 264 1.67 6.14 0.91
C VAL A 264 0.54 5.89 1.91
N PRO A 265 -0.14 4.73 1.86
CA PRO A 265 -0.98 4.27 2.96
C PRO A 265 -0.08 3.74 4.09
N VAL A 266 -0.19 4.32 5.28
CA VAL A 266 0.72 4.09 6.42
C VAL A 266 0.02 3.26 7.50
N GLY A 267 0.74 2.23 7.95
CA GLY A 267 0.42 1.27 9.01
C GLY A 267 0.30 1.86 10.41
N SER A 268 0.00 1.00 11.38
CA SER A 268 -0.06 1.31 12.81
C SER A 268 1.33 1.49 13.42
N ALA A 269 1.43 2.27 14.50
CA ALA A 269 2.65 2.32 15.31
C ALA A 269 2.71 1.11 16.25
N SER A 270 3.90 0.55 16.46
CA SER A 270 4.05 -0.65 17.30
C SER A 270 4.18 -0.33 18.80
N PRO A 271 3.59 -1.13 19.71
CA PRO A 271 2.65 -2.21 19.43
C PRO A 271 1.23 -1.68 19.19
N ASP A 272 0.53 -2.17 18.17
CA ASP A 272 -0.77 -1.70 17.68
C ASP A 272 -1.95 -1.74 18.69
N TYR A 273 -2.02 -2.72 19.60
CA TYR A 273 -3.13 -2.84 20.59
C TYR A 273 -2.87 -2.21 21.97
N TYR A 274 -1.69 -1.65 22.20
CA TYR A 274 -1.35 -0.99 23.47
C TYR A 274 -0.42 0.21 23.23
N GLY A 275 -0.94 1.40 23.46
CA GLY A 275 -0.31 2.70 23.29
C GLY A 275 0.46 3.22 24.51
N GLY A 276 0.37 2.57 25.68
CA GLY A 276 1.02 3.07 26.90
C GLY A 276 2.55 3.13 26.85
N ALA A 277 3.18 2.44 25.89
CA ALA A 277 4.62 2.54 25.60
C ALA A 277 4.96 3.56 24.50
N ARG A 278 3.95 4.18 23.88
CA ARG A 278 4.06 5.10 22.74
C ARG A 278 3.07 6.28 22.91
N PRO A 279 3.22 7.12 23.95
CA PRO A 279 2.29 8.22 24.19
C PRO A 279 2.22 9.21 23.03
N GLY A 280 1.09 9.91 22.92
CA GLY A 280 0.83 10.91 21.87
C GLY A 280 0.13 10.35 20.64
N ASP A 281 -0.11 11.20 19.64
CA ASP A 281 -0.89 10.85 18.45
C ASP A 281 -0.19 9.89 17.46
N ASN A 282 1.08 9.54 17.73
CA ASN A 282 1.94 8.64 16.93
C ASN A 282 2.11 9.05 15.46
N ARG A 283 2.04 10.35 15.17
CA ARG A 283 2.12 10.85 13.80
C ARG A 283 3.48 10.53 13.14
N TRP A 284 3.55 9.99 11.92
CA TRP A 284 2.50 9.80 10.88
C TRP A 284 1.96 8.37 10.73
N ALA A 285 1.88 7.56 11.79
CA ALA A 285 1.14 6.29 11.74
C ALA A 285 -0.34 6.49 11.38
N ASN A 286 -1.01 5.42 10.90
CA ASN A 286 -2.44 5.39 10.55
C ASN A 286 -2.84 6.58 9.66
N SER A 287 -2.09 6.79 8.59
CA SER A 287 -2.22 7.99 7.75
C SER A 287 -2.18 7.66 6.28
N VAL A 288 -2.69 8.56 5.45
CA VAL A 288 -2.24 8.69 4.05
C VAL A 288 -1.27 9.85 3.96
N VAL A 289 -0.12 9.62 3.33
CA VAL A 289 0.92 10.65 3.15
C VAL A 289 1.24 10.84 1.68
N ALA A 290 1.38 12.09 1.25
CA ALA A 290 1.91 12.42 -0.06
C ALA A 290 3.37 12.87 0.03
N LEU A 291 4.23 12.23 -0.76
CA LEU A 291 5.63 12.60 -0.94
C LEU A 291 5.88 12.96 -2.41
N ARG A 292 6.90 13.79 -2.67
CA ARG A 292 7.48 13.90 -4.01
C ARG A 292 8.11 12.56 -4.38
N ALA A 293 7.65 11.92 -5.45
CA ALA A 293 8.12 10.59 -5.86
C ALA A 293 9.62 10.60 -6.21
N SER A 294 10.12 11.67 -6.82
CA SER A 294 11.53 11.80 -7.19
C SER A 294 12.49 12.08 -6.03
N THR A 295 12.03 12.70 -4.94
CA THR A 295 12.92 13.21 -3.86
C THR A 295 12.59 12.71 -2.46
N GLY A 296 11.41 12.13 -2.23
CA GLY A 296 10.93 11.75 -0.91
C GLY A 296 10.51 12.93 -0.04
N GLN A 297 10.48 14.15 -0.59
CA GLN A 297 10.05 15.34 0.15
C GLN A 297 8.60 15.20 0.58
N PHE A 298 8.33 15.34 1.88
CA PHE A 298 6.98 15.38 2.43
C PHE A 298 6.20 16.59 1.88
N ILE A 299 4.97 16.35 1.42
CA ILE A 299 4.08 17.39 0.88
C ILE A 299 2.90 17.62 1.82
N TRP A 300 2.16 16.57 2.15
CA TRP A 300 1.05 16.60 3.09
C TRP A 300 0.80 15.21 3.68
N GLY A 301 0.09 15.17 4.80
CA GLY A 301 -0.38 13.92 5.40
C GLY A 301 -1.76 14.13 6.03
N PHE A 302 -2.58 13.08 6.04
CA PHE A 302 -3.88 13.05 6.71
C PHE A 302 -3.95 11.78 7.55
N GLN A 303 -4.05 11.94 8.87
CA GLN A 303 -4.12 10.85 9.83
C GLN A 303 -5.57 10.44 10.01
N VAL A 304 -5.87 9.15 9.82
CA VAL A 304 -7.22 8.59 9.89
C VAL A 304 -7.56 8.01 11.27
N VAL A 305 -6.55 7.71 12.09
CA VAL A 305 -6.70 7.31 13.49
C VAL A 305 -5.60 7.95 14.31
N HIS A 306 -5.95 8.63 15.39
CA HIS A 306 -5.02 9.13 16.38
C HIS A 306 -4.74 8.06 17.43
N HIS A 307 -3.47 7.82 17.76
CA HIS A 307 -3.08 6.89 18.82
C HIS A 307 -3.82 5.55 18.70
N ASP A 308 -3.61 4.85 17.59
CA ASP A 308 -4.37 3.64 17.29
C ASP A 308 -4.23 2.58 18.38
N LEU A 309 -5.31 1.87 18.70
CA LEU A 309 -5.41 0.77 19.67
C LEU A 309 -6.15 -0.44 19.10
N TRP A 310 -6.48 -0.41 17.80
CA TRP A 310 -7.44 -1.30 17.16
C TRP A 310 -6.90 -1.97 15.90
N ASP A 311 -5.64 -1.69 15.54
CA ASP A 311 -5.07 -2.07 14.26
C ASP A 311 -5.94 -1.56 13.10
N TYR A 312 -6.28 -0.27 13.15
CA TYR A 312 -7.11 0.43 12.15
C TYR A 312 -6.25 1.28 11.21
N ASP A 313 -5.16 0.71 10.70
CA ASP A 313 -4.36 1.35 9.67
C ASP A 313 -5.07 1.46 8.31
N VAL A 314 -4.34 1.93 7.29
CA VAL A 314 -4.85 2.11 5.93
C VAL A 314 -4.45 0.89 5.07
N PRO A 315 -5.34 -0.09 4.85
CA PRO A 315 -4.98 -1.36 4.22
C PRO A 315 -5.14 -1.34 2.71
N ALA A 316 -5.75 -0.29 2.15
CA ALA A 316 -6.16 -0.24 0.76
C ALA A 316 -5.28 0.71 -0.06
N GLN A 317 -5.08 0.37 -1.32
CA GLN A 317 -4.49 1.28 -2.30
C GLN A 317 -5.34 2.57 -2.39
N PRO A 318 -4.78 3.77 -2.12
CA PRO A 318 -5.52 5.01 -2.29
C PRO A 318 -5.94 5.22 -3.75
N VAL A 319 -7.19 5.56 -4.05
CA VAL A 319 -7.67 5.66 -5.43
C VAL A 319 -7.68 7.11 -5.90
N LEU A 320 -7.00 7.41 -7.01
CA LEU A 320 -6.97 8.73 -7.61
C LEU A 320 -8.09 8.91 -8.61
N PHE A 321 -8.82 10.02 -8.52
CA PHE A 321 -9.90 10.33 -9.45
C PHE A 321 -10.09 11.84 -9.63
N THR A 322 -10.98 12.22 -10.54
CA THR A 322 -11.42 13.60 -10.69
C THR A 322 -12.82 13.74 -10.13
N LEU A 323 -12.96 14.46 -9.01
CA LEU A 323 -14.26 14.83 -8.47
C LEU A 323 -14.86 15.97 -9.31
N ARG A 324 -16.10 15.81 -9.74
CA ARG A 324 -16.85 16.86 -10.44
C ARG A 324 -17.81 17.52 -9.47
N ARG A 325 -17.71 18.84 -9.30
CA ARG A 325 -18.62 19.66 -8.48
C ARG A 325 -19.09 20.85 -9.31
N GLY A 326 -20.27 20.73 -9.92
CA GLY A 326 -20.70 21.65 -10.98
C GLY A 326 -19.73 21.60 -12.16
N SER A 327 -19.21 22.77 -12.56
CA SER A 327 -18.17 22.88 -13.61
C SER A 327 -16.74 22.60 -13.09
N ALA A 328 -16.52 22.58 -11.78
CA ALA A 328 -15.19 22.37 -11.21
C ALA A 328 -14.74 20.91 -11.35
N ARG A 329 -13.47 20.72 -11.72
CA ARG A 329 -12.78 19.42 -11.78
C ARG A 329 -11.68 19.41 -10.74
N ILE A 330 -11.92 18.69 -9.65
CA ILE A 330 -11.05 18.69 -8.48
C ILE A 330 -10.22 17.40 -8.49
N PRO A 331 -8.88 17.47 -8.41
CA PRO A 331 -8.04 16.28 -8.33
C PRO A 331 -8.20 15.66 -6.93
N ALA A 332 -8.85 14.50 -6.87
CA ALA A 332 -9.25 13.87 -5.62
C ALA A 332 -8.52 12.53 -5.41
N ILE A 333 -8.44 12.14 -4.14
CA ILE A 333 -7.99 10.84 -3.67
C ILE A 333 -9.01 10.28 -2.70
N ALA A 334 -9.34 9.00 -2.83
CA ALA A 334 -10.19 8.26 -1.91
C ALA A 334 -9.33 7.30 -1.09
N VAL A 335 -9.50 7.35 0.23
CA VAL A 335 -8.76 6.54 1.20
C VAL A 335 -9.76 5.66 1.93
N ALA A 336 -9.79 4.39 1.56
CA ALA A 336 -10.59 3.38 2.23
C ALA A 336 -9.77 2.77 3.39
N THR A 337 -10.43 2.56 4.52
CA THR A 337 -9.78 2.20 5.79
C THR A 337 -10.43 0.96 6.41
N LYS A 338 -9.75 0.32 7.37
CA LYS A 338 -10.30 -0.83 8.12
C LYS A 338 -11.60 -0.50 8.87
N MET A 339 -11.78 0.76 9.24
CA MET A 339 -12.99 1.29 9.90
C MET A 339 -14.25 1.26 9.02
N GLY A 340 -14.13 0.93 7.72
CA GLY A 340 -15.19 1.15 6.74
C GLY A 340 -15.50 2.63 6.52
N HIS A 341 -14.59 3.52 6.94
CA HIS A 341 -14.61 4.94 6.64
C HIS A 341 -13.92 5.21 5.31
N LEU A 342 -14.48 6.14 4.54
CA LEU A 342 -13.90 6.64 3.30
C LEU A 342 -13.55 8.12 3.43
N PHE A 343 -12.26 8.45 3.42
CA PHE A 343 -11.82 9.85 3.41
C PHE A 343 -11.58 10.31 1.98
N ILE A 344 -12.29 11.35 1.55
CA ILE A 344 -12.11 11.96 0.23
C ILE A 344 -11.36 13.28 0.37
N LEU A 345 -10.14 13.31 -0.12
CA LEU A 345 -9.22 14.44 0.05
C LEU A 345 -8.89 15.07 -1.31
N ASP A 346 -8.52 16.35 -1.29
CA ASP A 346 -7.82 16.98 -2.40
C ASP A 346 -6.41 16.38 -2.46
N ARG A 347 -6.07 15.70 -3.57
CA ARG A 347 -4.82 14.94 -3.63
C ARG A 347 -3.56 15.80 -3.70
N LEU A 348 -3.71 17.11 -3.89
CA LEU A 348 -2.58 18.05 -3.93
C LEU A 348 -2.28 18.65 -2.56
N THR A 349 -3.28 18.71 -1.69
CA THR A 349 -3.17 19.43 -0.41
C THR A 349 -3.49 18.58 0.82
N GLY A 350 -4.08 17.39 0.65
CA GLY A 350 -4.52 16.53 1.74
C GLY A 350 -5.77 17.03 2.47
N LYS A 351 -6.34 18.18 2.05
CA LYS A 351 -7.53 18.76 2.70
C LYS A 351 -8.78 17.93 2.38
N PRO A 352 -9.64 17.64 3.36
CA PRO A 352 -10.92 16.99 3.10
C PRO A 352 -11.79 17.79 2.11
N LEU A 353 -12.35 17.08 1.13
CA LEU A 353 -13.31 17.65 0.17
C LEU A 353 -14.76 17.59 0.66
N PHE A 354 -14.99 16.82 1.73
CA PHE A 354 -16.23 16.70 2.48
C PHE A 354 -15.92 16.87 3.97
N PRO A 355 -16.90 17.25 4.81
CA PRO A 355 -16.67 17.45 6.24
C PRO A 355 -16.06 16.21 6.91
N VAL A 356 -15.07 16.46 7.77
CA VAL A 356 -14.53 15.51 8.74
C VAL A 356 -14.61 16.18 10.10
N GLU A 357 -15.21 15.50 11.07
CA GLU A 357 -15.43 16.00 12.42
C GLU A 357 -14.58 15.22 13.42
N GLU A 358 -13.88 15.92 14.30
CA GLU A 358 -13.30 15.31 15.50
C GLU A 358 -14.42 15.01 16.50
N ARG A 359 -14.65 13.74 16.82
CA ARG A 359 -15.68 13.32 17.78
C ARG A 359 -15.07 12.67 19.01
N PRO A 360 -15.56 12.97 20.22
CA PRO A 360 -15.12 12.29 21.43
C PRO A 360 -15.32 10.77 21.34
N VAL A 361 -14.33 10.01 21.81
CA VAL A 361 -14.38 8.55 21.88
C VAL A 361 -14.16 8.06 23.32
N PRO A 362 -14.56 6.81 23.66
CA PRO A 362 -14.41 6.30 25.02
C PRO A 362 -12.95 6.30 25.50
N PRO A 363 -12.66 6.71 26.76
CA PRO A 363 -11.31 6.65 27.30
C PRO A 363 -10.89 5.21 27.61
N SER A 364 -9.58 4.98 27.67
CA SER A 364 -9.04 3.72 28.19
C SER A 364 -9.05 3.71 29.72
N ASP A 365 -9.20 2.51 30.29
CA ASP A 365 -9.01 2.22 31.71
C ASP A 365 -7.90 1.19 31.94
N VAL A 366 -7.17 0.83 30.88
CA VAL A 366 -5.99 -0.03 30.97
C VAL A 366 -4.86 0.77 31.62
N PRO A 367 -4.19 0.26 32.67
CA PRO A 367 -3.10 0.99 33.32
C PRO A 367 -1.98 1.38 32.36
N GLY A 368 -1.57 2.65 32.40
CA GLY A 368 -0.51 3.19 31.53
C GLY A 368 -0.99 3.57 30.12
N GLU A 369 -2.23 3.25 29.76
CA GLU A 369 -2.81 3.60 28.46
C GLU A 369 -3.52 4.96 28.49
N GLU A 370 -3.24 5.80 27.51
CA GLU A 370 -3.87 7.12 27.35
C GLU A 370 -4.49 7.23 25.95
N ALA A 371 -5.68 6.65 25.78
CA ALA A 371 -6.42 6.74 24.52
C ALA A 371 -6.65 8.21 24.12
N TRP A 372 -6.51 8.50 22.82
CA TRP A 372 -6.71 9.86 22.31
C TRP A 372 -8.17 10.30 22.49
N PRO A 373 -8.43 11.55 22.92
CA PRO A 373 -9.77 11.97 23.33
C PRO A 373 -10.78 12.05 22.19
N THR A 374 -10.34 12.22 20.94
CA THR A 374 -11.21 12.33 19.75
C THR A 374 -10.75 11.44 18.61
N GLN A 375 -11.58 11.23 17.59
CA GLN A 375 -11.15 10.63 16.33
C GLN A 375 -11.79 11.38 15.15
N PRO A 376 -11.17 11.34 13.96
CA PRO A 376 -11.74 11.95 12.76
C PRO A 376 -12.86 11.07 12.17
N PHE A 377 -14.07 11.60 12.07
CA PHE A 377 -15.20 10.94 11.41
C PHE A 377 -15.54 11.64 10.10
N PRO A 378 -15.55 10.94 8.95
CA PRO A 378 -16.06 11.52 7.72
C PRO A 378 -17.59 11.65 7.77
N ALA A 379 -18.16 12.47 6.90
CA ALA A 379 -19.61 12.61 6.78
C ALA A 379 -20.33 11.26 6.56
N ASP A 380 -21.57 11.13 7.06
CA ASP A 380 -22.38 9.90 7.08
C ASP A 380 -22.37 9.05 5.80
N PRO A 381 -22.49 9.61 4.57
CA PRO A 381 -22.46 8.80 3.36
C PRO A 381 -21.14 8.06 3.11
N PHE A 382 -20.08 8.41 3.84
CA PHE A 382 -18.75 7.82 3.75
C PHE A 382 -18.41 6.91 4.94
N ARG A 383 -19.40 6.59 5.79
CA ARG A 383 -19.31 5.62 6.88
C ARG A 383 -20.09 4.38 6.45
N LEU A 384 -19.38 3.43 5.83
CA LEU A 384 -19.97 2.42 4.96
C LEU A 384 -20.46 1.16 5.69
N VAL A 385 -20.12 1.04 6.97
CA VAL A 385 -20.42 -0.11 7.83
C VAL A 385 -20.97 0.37 9.18
N PRO A 386 -21.66 -0.48 9.95
CA PRO A 386 -22.07 -0.11 11.30
C PRO A 386 -20.86 0.20 12.19
N GLU A 387 -21.00 1.17 13.09
CA GLU A 387 -19.91 1.74 13.89
C GLU A 387 -20.04 1.36 15.37
N GLY A 388 -20.44 0.12 15.63
CA GLY A 388 -20.55 -0.40 16.98
C GLY A 388 -21.23 -1.77 17.00
N LEU A 389 -20.95 -2.51 18.06
CA LEU A 389 -21.57 -3.80 18.33
C LEU A 389 -21.83 -3.94 19.83
N THR A 390 -23.01 -4.40 20.17
CA THR A 390 -23.43 -4.72 21.54
C THR A 390 -24.09 -6.09 21.59
N ALA A 391 -24.37 -6.59 22.79
CA ALA A 391 -25.09 -7.85 22.97
C ALA A 391 -26.50 -7.85 22.33
N ALA A 392 -27.08 -6.66 22.09
CA ALA A 392 -28.36 -6.53 21.38
C ALA A 392 -28.24 -6.88 19.88
N ASP A 393 -27.03 -6.77 19.32
CA ASP A 393 -26.73 -7.04 17.91
C ASP A 393 -26.35 -8.52 17.67
N ALA A 394 -26.47 -9.37 18.70
CA ALA A 394 -26.12 -10.78 18.63
C ALA A 394 -26.89 -11.52 17.52
N PHE A 395 -26.15 -12.33 16.77
CA PHE A 395 -26.63 -13.15 15.66
C PHE A 395 -26.45 -14.64 15.97
N GLY A 396 -27.33 -15.49 15.42
CA GLY A 396 -27.15 -16.93 15.40
C GLY A 396 -28.08 -17.59 14.39
N VAL A 397 -27.64 -18.72 13.81
CA VAL A 397 -28.48 -19.56 12.93
C VAL A 397 -29.62 -20.27 13.67
N THR A 398 -29.50 -20.41 15.00
CA THR A 398 -30.57 -20.90 15.89
C THR A 398 -30.73 -19.94 17.08
N PRO A 399 -31.88 -19.96 17.78
CA PRO A 399 -32.07 -19.17 19.00
C PRO A 399 -31.01 -19.43 20.06
N GLU A 400 -30.57 -20.68 20.23
CA GLU A 400 -29.53 -21.06 21.19
C GLU A 400 -28.16 -20.47 20.81
N ALA A 401 -27.81 -20.53 19.52
CA ALA A 401 -26.58 -19.92 19.02
C ALA A 401 -26.60 -18.39 19.17
N GLN A 402 -27.76 -17.76 18.96
CA GLN A 402 -27.92 -16.32 19.15
C GLN A 402 -27.75 -15.93 20.63
N GLU A 403 -28.29 -16.73 21.56
CA GLU A 403 -28.12 -16.49 23.00
C GLU A 403 -26.66 -16.71 23.44
N GLN A 404 -25.98 -17.72 22.89
CA GLN A 404 -24.54 -17.91 23.14
C GLN A 404 -23.71 -16.73 22.64
N CYS A 405 -24.00 -16.21 21.44
CA CYS A 405 -23.37 -15.01 20.89
C CYS A 405 -23.62 -13.79 21.80
N ARG A 406 -24.87 -13.60 22.24
CA ARG A 406 -25.26 -12.53 23.17
C ARG A 406 -24.48 -12.60 24.47
N ALA A 407 -24.41 -13.78 25.09
CA ALA A 407 -23.67 -14.01 26.32
C ALA A 407 -22.16 -13.74 26.14
N LEU A 408 -21.59 -14.15 25.00
CA LEU A 408 -20.18 -13.87 24.69
C LEU A 408 -19.93 -12.36 24.57
N ILE A 409 -20.71 -11.63 23.77
CA ILE A 409 -20.55 -10.18 23.63
C ILE A 409 -20.72 -9.48 24.98
N ALA A 410 -21.73 -9.86 25.77
CA ALA A 410 -21.99 -9.29 27.08
C ALA A 410 -20.85 -9.55 28.10
N SER A 411 -20.09 -10.63 27.92
CA SER A 411 -18.95 -10.94 28.79
C SER A 411 -17.71 -10.06 28.53
N LEU A 412 -17.64 -9.42 27.35
CA LEU A 412 -16.52 -8.59 26.91
C LEU A 412 -16.83 -7.09 27.09
N ARG A 413 -15.85 -6.21 26.82
CA ARG A 413 -16.13 -4.81 26.51
C ARG A 413 -16.64 -4.73 25.07
N SER A 414 -17.77 -4.07 24.85
CA SER A 414 -18.32 -3.83 23.52
C SER A 414 -18.99 -2.45 23.51
N GLY A 415 -19.09 -1.81 22.35
CA GLY A 415 -19.61 -0.44 22.28
C GLY A 415 -19.44 0.19 20.90
N PRO A 416 -19.36 1.52 20.82
CA PRO A 416 -19.14 2.23 19.56
C PRO A 416 -17.75 1.92 18.98
N ILE A 417 -17.56 2.29 17.71
CA ILE A 417 -16.27 2.33 17.04
C ILE A 417 -15.29 3.15 17.90
N PHE A 418 -14.06 2.65 18.03
CA PHE A 418 -13.04 3.13 18.98
C PHE A 418 -13.32 2.85 20.47
N THR A 419 -14.09 1.82 20.79
CA THR A 419 -14.09 1.26 22.16
C THR A 419 -12.72 0.64 22.45
N PRO A 420 -11.93 1.14 23.42
CA PRO A 420 -10.54 0.71 23.59
C PRO A 420 -10.44 -0.73 24.13
N PRO A 421 -9.29 -1.40 23.92
CA PRO A 421 -8.95 -2.67 24.57
C PRO A 421 -9.14 -2.61 26.10
N SER A 422 -9.37 -3.76 26.72
CA SER A 422 -9.60 -3.86 28.15
C SER A 422 -9.09 -5.18 28.73
N LEU A 423 -8.82 -5.19 30.04
CA LEU A 423 -8.34 -6.39 30.75
C LEU A 423 -9.38 -7.52 30.82
N LYS A 424 -10.66 -7.24 30.55
CA LYS A 424 -11.72 -8.27 30.44
C LYS A 424 -11.90 -8.81 29.01
N GLY A 425 -11.09 -8.35 28.06
CA GLY A 425 -11.28 -8.56 26.62
C GLY A 425 -12.25 -7.55 26.01
N THR A 426 -12.09 -7.29 24.71
CA THR A 426 -12.89 -6.31 23.97
C THR A 426 -13.34 -6.89 22.63
N VAL A 427 -14.58 -6.62 22.23
CA VAL A 427 -15.05 -6.82 20.87
C VAL A 427 -14.65 -5.61 20.04
N VAL A 428 -13.72 -5.81 19.10
CA VAL A 428 -13.33 -4.80 18.12
C VAL A 428 -14.33 -4.85 16.96
N PHE A 429 -15.00 -3.72 16.70
CA PHE A 429 -15.99 -3.62 15.63
C PHE A 429 -15.94 -2.24 14.96
N PRO A 430 -15.88 -2.16 13.60
CA PRO A 430 -15.72 -3.28 12.66
C PRO A 430 -14.41 -4.06 12.89
N GLY A 431 -14.35 -5.32 12.46
CA GLY A 431 -13.13 -6.11 12.56
C GLY A 431 -11.98 -5.50 11.75
N ASN A 432 -10.74 -5.81 12.13
CA ASN A 432 -9.51 -5.30 11.52
C ASN A 432 -8.93 -6.19 10.39
N LEU A 433 -9.48 -7.41 10.20
CA LEU A 433 -9.05 -8.40 9.19
C LEU A 433 -10.12 -8.65 8.12
#